data_AF-A0A370HCU2-F1
#
_entry.id   AF-A0A370HCU2-F1
#
_cell.length_a   1.000
_cell.length_b   1.000
_cell.length_c   1.000
_cell.angle_alpha   90.00
_cell.angle_beta   90.00
_cell.angle_gamma   90.00
#
_symmetry.space_group_name_H-M   'P 1'
#
loop_
_entity.id
_entity.type
_entity.pdbx_description
1 polymer ?
#
loop_
_entity_poly.entity_id
_entity_poly.type
_entity_poly.pdbx_seq_one_letter_code
_entity_poly.pdbx_strand_id
1 'polypeptide(L)' 'MGRRLGKHPKRTPFYGVLMMLTAMISGLWVQNIPSLPLRVVIYVALFVLAAAGFLMTFRDYS' A
#
# COMPACT_ATOMS: atom_id res chain seq x y z
N MET A 1 -10.52 16.17 36.41
CA MET A 1 -10.99 14.97 35.69
C MET A 1 -10.33 14.94 34.32
N GLY A 2 -9.29 14.12 34.12
CA GLY A 2 -8.60 14.01 32.84
C GLY A 2 -9.48 13.30 31.81
N ARG A 3 -9.71 13.94 30.66
CA ARG A 3 -10.38 13.31 29.52
C ARG A 3 -9.53 12.13 29.06
N ARG A 4 -10.01 10.90 29.26
CA ARG A 4 -9.48 9.72 28.55
C ARG A 4 -9.81 9.92 27.08
N LEU A 5 -8.87 10.46 26.31
CA LEU A 5 -8.90 10.37 24.86
C LEU A 5 -8.84 8.88 24.53
N GLY A 6 -10.00 8.28 24.24
CA GLY A 6 -10.04 6.92 23.72
C GLY A 6 -9.12 6.87 22.50
N LYS A 7 -8.12 5.97 22.53
CA LYS A 7 -7.22 5.79 21.39
C LYS A 7 -8.08 5.49 20.17
N HIS A 8 -8.17 6.43 19.23
CA HIS A 8 -8.86 6.21 17.98
C HIS A 8 -8.21 4.99 17.31
N PRO A 9 -8.97 3.95 16.89
CA PRO A 9 -8.39 2.79 16.24
C PRO A 9 -7.61 3.24 15.00
N LYS A 10 -6.30 2.94 14.98
CA LYS A 10 -5.42 3.23 13.84
C LYS A 10 -5.79 2.27 12.69
N ARG A 11 -6.74 2.67 11.85
CA ARG A 11 -7.17 1.89 10.67
C ARG A 11 -6.26 2.13 9.47
N THR A 12 -5.61 3.28 9.42
CA THR A 12 -4.73 3.72 8.34
C THR A 12 -3.51 2.83 8.10
N PRO A 13 -2.82 2.33 9.15
CA PRO A 13 -1.70 1.41 8.94
C PRO A 13 -2.15 0.06 8.39
N PHE A 14 -3.35 -0.40 8.76
CA PHE A 14 -3.92 -1.63 8.22
C PHE A 14 -4.20 -1.52 6.72
N TYR A 15 -4.75 -0.39 6.25
CA TYR A 15 -4.90 -0.13 4.82
C TYR A 15 -3.55 -0.03 4.10
N GLY A 16 -2.55 0.56 4.75
CA GLY A 16 -1.18 0.62 4.25
C GLY A 16 -0.57 -0.75 3.96
N VAL A 17 -0.66 -1.66 4.94
CA VAL A 17 -0.19 -3.04 4.81
C VAL A 17 -0.98 -3.80 3.74
N LEU A 18 -2.31 -3.64 3.68
CA LEU A 18 -3.11 -4.28 2.64
C LEU A 18 -2.68 -3.85 1.23
N MET A 19 -2.46 -2.55 1.01
CA MET A 19 -1.97 -2.06 -0.29
C MET A 19 -0.60 -2.64 -0.64
N MET A 20 0.33 -2.74 0.31
CA MET A 20 1.63 -3.37 0.06
C MET A 20 1.50 -4.84 -0.32
N LEU A 21 0.67 -5.60 0.38
CA LEU A 21 0.41 -7.00 0.06
C LEU A 21 -0.22 -7.14 -1.32
N THR A 22 -1.20 -6.32 -1.65
CA THR A 22 -1.80 -6.29 -2.99
C THR A 22 -0.75 -5.98 -4.06
N ALA A 23 0.11 -4.97 -3.86
CA ALA A 23 1.16 -4.63 -4.81
C ALA A 23 2.14 -5.79 -5.03
N MET A 24 2.60 -6.41 -3.93
CA MET A 24 3.55 -7.52 -3.97
C MET A 24 2.97 -8.75 -4.67
N ILE A 25 1.75 -9.12 -4.28
CA ILE A 25 1.02 -10.25 -4.85
C ILE A 25 0.81 -9.97 -6.34
N SER A 26 0.12 -8.90 -6.72
CA SER A 26 -0.15 -8.57 -8.13
C SER A 26 1.11 -8.55 -9.01
N GLY A 27 2.26 -8.15 -8.46
CA GLY A 27 3.57 -8.17 -9.13
C GLY A 27 4.00 -9.55 -9.66
N LEU A 28 3.58 -10.65 -9.03
CA LEU A 28 3.98 -12.02 -9.40
C LEU A 28 3.50 -12.44 -10.78
N TRP A 29 2.38 -11.88 -11.26
CA TRP A 29 1.76 -12.24 -12.54
C TRP A 29 2.09 -11.27 -13.68
N VAL A 30 2.72 -10.11 -13.39
CA VAL A 30 3.02 -9.09 -14.40
C VAL A 30 3.93 -9.62 -15.51
N GLN A 31 4.84 -10.53 -15.16
CA GLN A 31 5.73 -11.19 -16.11
C GLN A 31 5.04 -12.11 -17.12
N ASN A 32 3.75 -12.44 -16.94
CA ASN A 32 3.00 -13.28 -17.87
C ASN A 32 2.35 -12.46 -19.00
N ILE A 33 2.39 -11.12 -18.91
CA ILE A 33 1.74 -10.23 -19.88
C ILE A 33 2.60 -10.14 -21.14
N PRO A 34 2.13 -10.45 -22.36
CA PRO A 34 2.98 -10.48 -23.55
C PRO A 34 3.50 -9.09 -23.97
N SER A 35 2.73 -8.04 -23.69
CA SER A 35 3.08 -6.67 -24.09
C SER A 35 4.01 -5.98 -23.09
N LEU A 36 5.25 -5.70 -23.53
CA LEU A 36 6.25 -4.95 -22.77
C LEU A 36 5.78 -3.56 -22.29
N PRO A 37 5.16 -2.69 -23.13
CA PRO A 37 4.72 -1.38 -22.65
C PRO A 37 3.67 -1.48 -21.54
N LEU A 38 2.76 -2.46 -21.62
CA LEU A 38 1.76 -2.68 -20.57
C LEU A 38 2.41 -3.12 -19.26
N ARG A 39 3.44 -3.99 -19.31
CA ARG A 39 4.19 -4.38 -18.10
C ARG A 39 4.80 -3.16 -17.40
N VAL A 40 5.44 -2.28 -18.17
CA VAL A 40 6.07 -1.07 -17.61
C VAL A 40 5.02 -0.21 -16.91
N VAL A 41 3.88 0.04 -17.55
CA VAL A 41 2.77 0.81 -16.95
C VAL A 41 2.27 0.15 -15.66
N ILE A 42 2.10 -1.18 -15.66
CA ILE A 42 1.65 -1.90 -14.47
C ILE A 42 2.67 -1.82 -13.34
N TYR A 43 3.97 -1.98 -13.62
CA TYR A 43 5.00 -1.85 -12.60
C TYR A 43 5.05 -0.43 -12.00
N VAL A 44 4.88 0.61 -12.82
CA VAL A 44 4.78 1.98 -12.33
C VAL A 44 3.55 2.15 -11.42
N ALA A 45 2.40 1.61 -11.82
CA ALA A 45 1.19 1.66 -10.98
C ALA A 45 1.36 0.92 -9.65
N LEU A 46 1.96 -0.29 -9.67
CA LEU A 46 2.25 -1.06 -8.46
C LEU A 46 3.24 -0.34 -7.54
N PHE A 47 4.24 0.35 -8.11
CA PHE A 47 5.18 1.16 -7.34
C PHE A 47 4.48 2.32 -6.62
N VAL A 48 3.63 3.07 -7.33
CA VAL A 48 2.84 4.16 -6.73
C VAL A 48 1.93 3.62 -5.62
N LEU A 49 1.30 2.47 -5.83
CA LEU A 49 0.43 1.83 -4.85
C LEU A 49 1.20 1.37 -3.60
N ALA A 50 2.39 0.79 -3.78
CA ALA A 50 3.27 0.40 -2.68
C ALA A 50 3.78 1.64 -1.91
N ALA A 51 4.14 2.73 -2.59
CA ALA A 51 4.56 3.98 -1.98
C ALA A 51 3.42 4.62 -1.16
N ALA A 52 2.19 4.64 -1.68
CA ALA A 52 1.01 5.09 -0.94
C ALA A 52 0.76 4.19 0.29
N GLY A 53 0.87 2.88 0.14
CA GLY A 53 0.77 1.91 1.24
C GLY A 53 1.83 2.14 2.33
N PHE A 54 3.06 2.42 1.93
CA PHE A 54 4.16 2.78 2.82
C PHE A 54 3.83 4.03 3.62
N LEU A 55 3.44 5.11 2.93
CA LEU A 55 3.08 6.37 3.57
C LEU A 55 1.94 6.17 4.57
N MET A 56 0.86 5.48 4.21
CA MET A 56 -0.25 5.22 5.14
C MET A 56 0.15 4.35 6.33
N THR A 57 1.10 3.43 6.15
CA THR A 57 1.62 2.60 7.23
C THR A 57 2.35 3.44 8.27
N PHE A 58 3.26 4.31 7.84
CA PHE A 58 4.11 5.11 8.74
C PHE A 58 3.51 6.44 9.18
N ARG A 59 2.49 6.96 8.47
CA ARG A 59 1.86 8.26 8.78
C ARG A 59 1.38 8.36 10.22
N ASP A 60 0.84 7.28 10.77
CA ASP A 60 0.29 7.28 12.13
C ASP A 60 1.34 6.88 13.19
N TYR A 61 2.55 6.49 12.78
CA TYR A 61 3.67 6.18 13.70
C TYR A 61 4.63 7.35 13.90
N SER A 62 4.61 8.36 13.01
CA SER A 62 5.22 9.67 13.22
C SER A 62 4.36 10.56 14.10
#